data_AF-A0A8E2VIB7-F1
#
_entry.id   AF-A0A8E2VIB7-F1
#
_cell.length_a   1.000
_cell.length_b   1.000
_cell.length_c   1.000
_cell.angle_alpha   90.00
_cell.angle_beta   90.00
_cell.angle_gamma   90.00
#
_symmetry.space_group_name_H-M   'P 1'
#
loop_
_entity.id
_entity.type
_entity.pdbx_description
1 polymer ?
#
loop_
_entity_poly.entity_id
_entity_poly.type
_entity_poly.pdbx_seq_one_letter_code
_entity_poly.pdbx_strand_id
1 'polypeptide(L)'
;MTACLAAVAPAPARTADPAFPAIDCAALWYATADFRARYALAEGSPDEARAMARAFRDAGVALTDDPEAAVDARIDKLRPIYLLLMRRYILDGNRRARDQYVRLSGLCDDFGREKALPGHRVPDR
;
A
#
# COMPACT_ATOMS: atom_id res chain seq x y z
N MET A 1 -13.97 -45.89 28.69
CA MET A 1 -12.98 -44.94 28.13
C MET A 1 -13.68 -44.15 27.04
N THR A 2 -14.10 -42.92 27.35
CA THR A 2 -14.87 -42.07 26.43
C THR A 2 -13.90 -41.16 25.69
N ALA A 3 -13.68 -41.42 24.40
CA ALA A 3 -12.86 -40.56 23.56
C ALA A 3 -13.66 -39.32 23.18
N CYS A 4 -13.24 -38.15 23.65
CA CYS A 4 -13.74 -36.86 23.16
C CYS A 4 -13.13 -36.59 21.78
N LEU A 5 -13.92 -36.79 20.72
CA LEU A 5 -13.65 -36.24 19.40
C LEU A 5 -13.83 -34.72 19.47
N ALA A 6 -12.73 -33.99 19.61
CA ALA A 6 -12.73 -32.53 19.44
C ALA A 6 -12.95 -32.22 17.95
N ALA A 7 -14.14 -31.74 17.62
CA ALA A 7 -14.44 -31.20 16.29
C ALA A 7 -13.61 -29.94 16.06
N VAL A 8 -12.59 -30.04 15.21
CA VAL A 8 -11.86 -28.89 14.69
C VAL A 8 -12.78 -28.18 13.71
N ALA A 9 -13.46 -27.12 14.16
CA ALA A 9 -14.21 -26.25 13.27
C ALA A 9 -13.21 -25.56 12.31
N PRO A 10 -13.46 -25.54 10.98
CA PRO A 10 -12.64 -24.79 10.06
C PRO A 10 -12.73 -23.30 10.41
N ALA A 11 -11.58 -22.64 10.50
CA ALA A 11 -11.53 -21.19 10.64
C ALA A 11 -12.24 -20.55 9.43
N PRO A 12 -13.05 -19.50 9.61
CA PRO A 12 -13.63 -18.79 8.48
C PRO A 12 -12.50 -18.32 7.56
N ALA A 13 -12.65 -18.55 6.25
CA ALA A 13 -11.76 -17.96 5.27
C ALA A 13 -11.78 -16.45 5.49
N ARG A 14 -10.63 -15.85 5.83
CA ARG A 14 -10.50 -14.39 5.79
C ARG A 14 -10.85 -13.97 4.37
N THR A 15 -12.01 -13.34 4.19
CA THR A 15 -12.33 -12.64 2.97
C THR A 15 -11.17 -11.73 2.66
N ALA A 16 -10.60 -11.88 1.46
CA ALA A 16 -9.55 -10.99 0.99
C ALA A 16 -10.10 -9.56 1.05
N ASP A 17 -9.35 -8.66 1.67
CA ASP A 17 -9.73 -7.26 1.80
C ASP A 17 -9.87 -6.66 0.39
N PRO A 18 -11.07 -6.23 -0.01
CA PRO A 18 -11.32 -5.82 -1.39
C PRO A 18 -10.59 -4.51 -1.75
N ALA A 19 -10.21 -3.72 -0.74
CA ALA A 19 -9.43 -2.51 -0.92
C ALA A 19 -7.92 -2.77 -1.03
N PHE A 20 -7.46 -4.02 -0.92
CA PHE A 20 -6.09 -4.39 -1.20
C PHE A 20 -5.89 -4.55 -2.73
N PRO A 21 -4.84 -3.97 -3.33
CA PRO A 21 -3.72 -3.27 -2.69
C PRO A 21 -3.85 -1.74 -2.62
N ALA A 22 -4.98 -1.17 -3.04
CA ALA A 22 -5.15 0.27 -3.20
C ALA A 22 -4.80 1.08 -1.93
N ILE A 23 -5.26 0.65 -0.76
CA ILE A 23 -4.99 1.33 0.52
C ILE A 23 -3.49 1.28 0.89
N ASP A 24 -2.84 0.13 0.75
CA ASP A 24 -1.42 -0.04 0.99
C ASP A 24 -0.58 0.86 0.06
N CYS A 25 -1.00 0.96 -1.21
CA CYS A 25 -0.34 1.80 -2.20
C CYS A 25 -0.53 3.30 -1.94
N ALA A 26 -1.71 3.72 -1.49
CA ALA A 26 -1.95 5.10 -1.06
C ALA A 26 -1.03 5.48 0.11
N ALA A 27 -0.94 4.61 1.12
CA ALA A 27 -0.07 4.81 2.26
C ALA A 27 1.42 4.82 1.89
N LEU A 28 1.85 3.95 0.96
CA LEU A 28 3.21 3.96 0.44
C LEU A 28 3.53 5.29 -0.25
N TRP A 29 2.64 5.80 -1.10
CA TRP A 29 2.85 7.08 -1.79
C TRP A 29 2.84 8.28 -0.85
N TYR A 30 1.99 8.29 0.19
CA TYR A 30 2.08 9.29 1.25
C TYR A 30 3.41 9.22 2.01
N ALA A 31 3.90 8.02 2.30
CA ALA A 31 5.23 7.84 2.89
C ALA A 31 6.35 8.32 1.96
N THR A 32 6.22 8.10 0.65
CA THR A 32 7.15 8.64 -0.36
C THR A 32 7.15 10.16 -0.37
N ALA A 33 5.98 10.79 -0.28
CA ALA A 33 5.89 12.25 -0.18
C ALA A 33 6.61 12.78 1.07
N ASP A 34 6.42 12.12 2.22
CA ASP A 34 7.11 12.49 3.47
C ASP A 34 8.62 12.29 3.38
N PHE A 35 9.05 11.20 2.73
CA PHE A 35 10.46 10.92 2.55
C PHE A 35 11.12 11.98 1.65
N ARG A 36 10.50 12.29 0.49
CA ARG A 36 10.97 13.32 -0.44
C ARG A 36 11.06 14.69 0.23
N ALA A 37 10.07 15.06 1.04
CA ALA A 37 10.05 16.33 1.75
C ALA A 37 11.16 16.46 2.81
N ARG A 38 11.62 15.33 3.37
CA ARG A 38 12.61 15.33 4.47
C ARG A 38 14.04 15.15 4.02
N TYR A 39 14.28 14.33 2.99
CA TYR A 39 15.63 13.87 2.66
C TYR A 39 16.16 14.38 1.31
N ALA A 40 15.32 14.88 0.40
CA ALA A 40 15.74 15.37 -0.93
C ALA A 40 16.62 14.39 -1.75
N LEU A 41 16.61 13.08 -1.41
CA LEU A 41 17.40 12.03 -2.07
C LEU A 41 16.61 11.27 -3.15
N ALA A 42 15.28 11.35 -3.11
CA ALA A 42 14.41 10.59 -4.00
C ALA A 42 13.95 11.49 -5.16
N GLU A 43 13.95 10.95 -6.38
CA GLU A 43 13.45 11.63 -7.59
C GLU A 43 11.99 12.06 -7.42
N GLY A 44 11.61 13.13 -8.12
CA GLY A 44 10.24 13.67 -8.13
C GLY A 44 9.91 14.58 -6.95
N SER A 45 8.82 15.34 -7.07
CA SER A 45 8.40 16.25 -6.00
C SER A 45 7.57 15.54 -4.91
N PRO A 46 7.52 16.07 -3.68
CA PRO A 46 6.57 15.61 -2.67
C PRO A 46 5.11 15.73 -3.14
N ASP A 47 4.76 16.76 -3.92
CA ASP A 47 3.40 17.01 -4.37
C ASP A 47 2.94 16.01 -5.43
N GLU A 48 3.84 15.61 -6.32
CA GLU A 48 3.61 14.51 -7.27
C GLU A 48 3.29 13.21 -6.52
N ALA A 49 4.08 12.85 -5.49
CA ALA A 49 3.80 11.67 -4.67
C ALA A 49 2.44 11.76 -3.94
N ARG A 50 2.05 12.95 -3.46
CA ARG A 50 0.72 13.14 -2.85
C ARG A 50 -0.41 12.99 -3.87
N ALA A 51 -0.20 13.41 -5.12
CA ALA A 51 -1.19 13.21 -6.18
C ALA A 51 -1.40 11.72 -6.46
N MET A 52 -0.32 10.95 -6.54
CA MET A 52 -0.39 9.48 -6.67
C MET A 52 -1.11 8.86 -5.47
N ALA A 53 -0.75 9.27 -4.24
CA ALA A 53 -1.39 8.75 -3.03
C ALA A 53 -2.91 8.95 -3.03
N ARG A 54 -3.38 10.13 -3.45
CA ARG A 54 -4.82 10.41 -3.60
C ARG A 54 -5.49 9.51 -4.62
N ALA A 55 -4.87 9.29 -5.78
CA ALA A 55 -5.44 8.40 -6.81
C ALA A 55 -5.65 6.97 -6.30
N PHE A 56 -4.67 6.42 -5.57
CA PHE A 56 -4.83 5.10 -4.94
C PHE A 56 -5.85 5.11 -3.79
N ARG A 57 -5.92 6.20 -3.01
CA ARG A 57 -6.92 6.37 -1.95
C ARG A 57 -8.33 6.34 -2.52
N ASP A 58 -8.58 7.10 -3.58
CA ASP A 58 -9.88 7.17 -4.24
C ASP A 58 -10.27 5.81 -4.87
N ALA A 59 -9.31 5.10 -5.45
CA ALA A 59 -9.52 3.71 -5.89
C ALA A 59 -9.86 2.77 -4.74
N GLY A 60 -9.21 2.93 -3.58
CA GLY A 60 -9.49 2.14 -2.38
C GLY A 60 -10.90 2.40 -1.83
N VAL A 61 -11.32 3.66 -1.78
CA VAL A 61 -12.69 4.05 -1.40
C VAL A 61 -13.71 3.40 -2.33
N ALA A 62 -13.46 3.37 -3.64
CA ALA A 62 -14.38 2.77 -4.60
C ALA A 62 -14.49 1.24 -4.53
N LEU A 63 -13.55 0.57 -3.82
CA LEU A 63 -13.48 -0.89 -3.73
C LEU A 63 -14.01 -1.46 -2.41
N THR A 64 -14.38 -0.63 -1.45
CA THR A 64 -14.87 -1.07 -0.13
C THR A 64 -16.19 -0.41 0.20
N ASP A 65 -16.98 -1.08 1.05
CA ASP A 65 -18.18 -0.52 1.67
C ASP A 65 -17.86 0.25 2.97
N ASP A 66 -16.57 0.31 3.36
CA ASP A 66 -16.13 1.07 4.52
C ASP A 66 -16.36 2.58 4.31
N PRO A 67 -16.70 3.34 5.38
CA PRO A 67 -16.73 4.79 5.32
C PRO A 67 -15.36 5.36 4.90
N GLU A 68 -15.34 6.45 4.13
CA GLU A 68 -14.10 7.12 3.71
C GLU A 68 -13.15 7.42 4.88
N ALA A 69 -13.69 7.83 6.02
CA ALA A 69 -12.89 8.10 7.22
C ALA A 69 -12.17 6.84 7.76
N ALA A 70 -12.74 5.64 7.58
CA ALA A 70 -12.09 4.39 7.95
C ALA A 70 -10.97 4.03 6.97
N VAL A 71 -11.15 4.31 5.67
CA VAL A 71 -10.10 4.18 4.66
C VAL A 71 -8.93 5.10 5.00
N ASP A 72 -9.19 6.38 5.27
CA ASP A 72 -8.16 7.35 5.61
C ASP A 72 -7.42 6.96 6.91
N ALA A 73 -8.13 6.48 7.94
CA ALA A 73 -7.52 5.99 9.17
C ALA A 73 -6.59 4.78 8.93
N ARG A 74 -6.96 3.88 8.00
CA ARG A 74 -6.09 2.75 7.61
C ARG A 74 -4.84 3.23 6.88
N ILE A 75 -4.98 4.19 5.96
CA ILE A 75 -3.84 4.81 5.26
C ILE A 75 -2.88 5.45 6.26
N ASP A 76 -3.40 6.25 7.19
CA ASP A 76 -2.60 6.94 8.21
C ASP A 76 -1.88 5.97 9.14
N LYS A 77 -2.50 4.83 9.46
CA LYS A 77 -1.86 3.76 10.25
C LYS A 77 -0.69 3.09 9.51
N LEU A 78 -0.80 2.90 8.20
CA LEU A 78 0.22 2.24 7.38
C LEU A 78 1.37 3.17 6.99
N ARG A 79 1.08 4.46 6.76
CA ARG A 79 2.04 5.49 6.35
C ARG A 79 3.37 5.48 7.15
N PRO A 80 3.38 5.51 8.51
CA PRO A 80 4.64 5.48 9.26
C PRO A 80 5.43 4.17 9.08
N ILE A 81 4.74 3.05 8.82
CA ILE A 81 5.37 1.74 8.59
C ILE A 81 6.13 1.77 7.27
N TYR A 82 5.50 2.26 6.20
CA TYR A 82 6.17 2.35 4.90
C TYR A 82 7.25 3.42 4.87
N LEU A 83 7.10 4.51 5.62
CA LEU A 83 8.19 5.47 5.79
C LEU A 83 9.40 4.82 6.47
N LEU A 84 9.19 4.00 7.51
CA LEU A 84 10.27 3.25 8.14
C LEU A 84 10.91 2.25 7.16
N LEU A 85 10.10 1.57 6.36
CA LEU A 85 10.58 0.66 5.31
C LEU A 85 11.50 1.39 4.32
N MET A 86 11.08 2.55 3.83
CA MET A 86 11.89 3.39 2.95
C MET A 86 13.18 3.86 3.60
N ARG A 87 13.15 4.32 4.86
CA ARG A 87 14.35 4.72 5.60
C ARG A 87 15.35 3.57 5.70
N ARG A 88 14.89 2.38 6.10
CA ARG A 88 15.74 1.19 6.21
C ARG A 88 16.33 0.78 4.87
N TYR A 89 15.55 0.87 3.80
CA TYR A 89 16.06 0.58 2.46
C TYR A 89 17.07 1.65 1.99
N ILE A 90 16.64 2.90 1.90
CA ILE A 90 17.35 3.96 1.18
C ILE A 90 18.52 4.52 2.01
N LEU A 91 18.31 4.74 3.31
CA LEU A 91 19.32 5.35 4.18
C LEU A 91 20.25 4.30 4.78
N ASP A 92 19.70 3.17 5.25
CA ASP A 92 20.48 2.15 5.95
C ASP A 92 21.01 1.05 5.01
N GLY A 93 20.62 1.04 3.72
CA GLY A 93 21.03 0.02 2.76
C GLY A 93 20.53 -1.39 3.07
N ASN A 94 19.47 -1.53 3.88
CA ASN A 94 18.99 -2.83 4.32
C ASN A 94 18.36 -3.63 3.16
N ARG A 95 19.00 -4.74 2.76
CA ARG A 95 18.55 -5.60 1.65
C ARG A 95 17.14 -6.16 1.84
N ARG A 96 16.78 -6.58 3.05
CA ARG A 96 15.43 -7.13 3.32
C ARG A 96 14.36 -6.05 3.18
N ALA A 97 14.65 -4.82 3.62
CA ALA A 97 13.77 -3.68 3.42
C ALA A 97 13.63 -3.33 1.93
N ARG A 98 14.74 -3.38 1.17
CA ARG A 98 14.72 -3.22 -0.29
C ARG A 98 13.78 -4.22 -0.96
N ASP A 99 13.92 -5.51 -0.67
CA ASP A 99 13.12 -6.55 -1.32
C ASP A 99 11.61 -6.39 -1.03
N GLN A 100 11.28 -6.00 0.20
CA GLN A 100 9.91 -5.68 0.60
C GLN A 100 9.37 -4.44 -0.13
N TYR A 101 10.16 -3.37 -0.18
CA TYR A 101 9.80 -2.14 -0.89
C TYR A 101 9.58 -2.39 -2.39
N VAL A 102 10.48 -3.12 -3.05
CA VAL A 102 10.39 -3.43 -4.48
C VAL A 102 9.16 -4.28 -4.76
N ARG A 103 8.88 -5.29 -3.93
CA ARG A 103 7.68 -6.13 -4.10
C ARG A 103 6.40 -5.31 -3.96
N LEU A 104 6.31 -4.47 -2.93
CA LEU A 104 5.14 -3.62 -2.72
C LEU A 104 4.98 -2.59 -3.84
N SER A 105 6.08 -1.97 -4.28
CA SER A 105 6.05 -1.00 -5.38
C SER A 105 5.60 -1.65 -6.69
N GLY A 106 6.05 -2.87 -6.99
CA GLY A 106 5.62 -3.63 -8.16
C GLY A 106 4.11 -3.94 -8.13
N LEU A 107 3.60 -4.38 -6.98
CA LEU A 107 2.17 -4.61 -6.76
C LEU A 107 1.34 -3.33 -6.98
N CYS A 108 1.83 -2.17 -6.52
CA CYS A 108 1.17 -0.89 -6.74
C CYS A 108 1.19 -0.46 -8.21
N ASP A 109 2.29 -0.69 -8.90
CA ASP A 109 2.44 -0.37 -10.32
C ASP A 109 1.54 -1.25 -11.20
N ASP A 110 1.44 -2.55 -10.90
CA ASP A 110 0.52 -3.47 -11.57
C ASP A 110 -0.94 -3.06 -11.37
N PHE A 111 -1.35 -2.77 -10.13
CA PHE A 111 -2.70 -2.30 -9.84
C PHE A 111 -2.99 -0.94 -10.50
N GLY A 112 -2.03 -0.01 -10.45
CA GLY A 112 -2.16 1.31 -11.06
C GLY A 112 -2.42 1.21 -12.57
N ARG A 113 -1.70 0.29 -13.26
CA ARG A 113 -1.95 -0.02 -14.67
C ARG A 113 -3.32 -0.61 -14.92
N GLU A 114 -3.69 -1.63 -14.14
CA GLU A 114 -4.97 -2.33 -14.27
C GLU A 114 -6.16 -1.36 -14.14
N LYS A 115 -6.08 -0.41 -13.20
CA LYS A 115 -7.12 0.60 -12.96
C LYS A 115 -6.94 1.89 -13.77
N ALA A 116 -5.96 1.93 -14.67
CA ALA A 116 -5.60 3.11 -15.47
C ALA A 116 -5.43 4.40 -14.64
N LEU A 117 -4.87 4.27 -13.44
CA LEU A 117 -4.65 5.40 -12.53
C LEU A 117 -3.69 6.42 -13.16
N PRO A 118 -3.82 7.73 -12.83
CA PRO A 118 -2.85 8.74 -13.22
C PRO A 118 -1.42 8.28 -12.90
N GLY A 119 -0.48 8.52 -13.83
CA GLY A 119 0.91 8.08 -13.70
C GLY A 119 1.20 6.61 -14.07
N HIS A 120 0.16 5.79 -14.31
CA HIS A 120 0.31 4.36 -14.64
C HIS A 120 -0.40 3.94 -15.95
N ARG A 121 -0.73 4.88 -16.84
CA ARG A 121 -1.35 4.54 -18.13
C ARG A 121 -0.34 3.87 -19.06
N VAL A 122 -0.74 2.74 -19.65
CA VAL A 122 0.00 2.15 -20.77
C VAL A 122 -0.12 3.12 -21.96
N PRO A 123 0.96 3.50 -22.65
CA PRO A 123 0.84 4.30 -23.87
C PRO A 123 -0.04 3.55 -24.87
N ASP A 124 -1.03 4.24 -25.45
CA ASP A 124 -1.81 3.70 -26.56
C ASP A 124 -0.83 3.27 -27.66
N ARG A 125 -0.85 1.99 -28.02
CA ARG A 125 -0.04 1.42 -29.10
C ARG A 125 -0.70 1.64 -30.44
#